data_AF-A0A7K3EVW5-F1
#
_entry.id   AF-A0A7K3EVW5-F1
#
_cell.length_a   1.000
_cell.length_b   1.000
_cell.length_c   1.000
_cell.angle_alpha   90.00
_cell.angle_beta   90.00
_cell.angle_gamma   90.00
#
_symmetry.space_group_name_H-M   'P 1'
#
loop_
_entity.id
_entity.type
_entity.pdbx_description
1 polymer ?
#
loop_
_entity_poly.entity_id
_entity_poly.type
_entity_poly.pdbx_seq_one_letter_code
_entity_poly.pdbx_strand_id
1 'polypeptide(L)'
;PLPLPVRGTHRHRPTPAAAVPGVRPEDRAVLAEHADAPPVPRHSAVRGTMGKPQLPRRRAQEHLAPQLRGGPAPRQEPETYTGHDPGLMAAFQRGIGLAETQQHREPAPPAPARADPLHLAPAPTAPPHPAAPHLEPTPMEPTPRDPSG
;
A
#
# COMPACT_ATOMS: atom_id res chain seq x y z
N PRO A 1 31.46 -1.05 48.28
CA PRO A 1 30.28 -0.83 47.42
C PRO A 1 30.52 -1.49 46.06
N LEU A 2 29.57 -2.26 45.52
CA LEU A 2 29.70 -2.85 44.19
C LEU A 2 29.27 -1.82 43.14
N PRO A 3 30.00 -1.69 42.02
CA PRO A 3 29.70 -0.69 41.00
C PRO A 3 28.33 -0.96 40.36
N LEU A 4 27.61 0.12 40.06
CA LEU A 4 26.33 0.02 39.36
C LEU A 4 26.54 -0.60 37.98
N PRO A 5 25.64 -1.50 37.53
CA PRO A 5 25.69 -2.05 36.19
C PRO A 5 25.52 -0.93 35.16
N VAL A 6 26.59 -0.66 34.40
CA VAL A 6 26.59 0.30 33.30
C VAL A 6 25.82 -0.32 32.14
N ARG A 7 24.81 0.38 31.62
CA ARG A 7 24.14 -0.04 30.38
C ARG A 7 25.20 -0.12 29.28
N GLY A 8 25.38 -1.31 28.70
CA GLY A 8 26.41 -1.58 27.70
C GLY A 8 26.49 -0.49 26.64
N THR A 9 27.72 -0.08 26.33
CA THR A 9 28.07 0.91 25.29
C THR A 9 27.15 0.74 24.11
N HIS A 10 26.46 1.82 23.74
CA HIS A 10 25.45 1.96 22.69
C HIS A 10 25.76 1.09 21.45
N ARG A 11 25.48 -0.22 21.50
CA ARG A 11 25.52 -1.10 20.33
C ARG A 11 24.63 -0.40 19.33
N HIS A 12 25.13 -0.23 18.10
CA HIS A 12 24.43 0.42 16.99
C HIS A 12 23.09 -0.28 16.76
N ARG A 13 22.09 0.11 17.55
CA ARG A 13 20.75 -0.43 17.47
C ARG A 13 20.20 0.19 16.21
N PRO A 14 19.87 -0.61 15.19
CA PRO A 14 19.30 -0.05 13.98
C PRO A 14 18.09 0.79 14.36
N THR A 15 18.08 2.04 13.88
CA THR A 15 16.93 2.93 14.04
C THR A 15 15.76 2.36 13.25
N PRO A 16 14.51 2.52 13.72
CA PRO A 16 13.34 2.00 13.00
C PRO A 16 13.27 2.43 11.53
N ALA A 17 13.78 3.62 11.20
CA ALA A 17 13.85 4.14 9.83
C ALA A 17 14.77 3.33 8.89
N ALA A 18 15.68 2.52 9.44
CA ALA A 18 16.57 1.66 8.66
C ALA A 18 16.02 0.23 8.45
N ALA A 19 14.83 -0.06 8.99
CA ALA A 19 14.20 -1.36 8.80
C ALA A 19 13.72 -1.53 7.34
N VAL A 20 14.04 -2.67 6.74
CA VAL A 20 13.57 -3.02 5.39
C VAL A 20 12.47 -4.06 5.52
N PRO A 21 11.37 -3.99 4.73
CA PRO A 21 10.31 -4.99 4.76
C PRO A 21 10.83 -6.43 4.54
N GLY A 22 10.29 -7.39 5.28
CA GLY A 22 10.63 -8.82 5.18
C GLY A 22 11.83 -9.28 6.02
N VAL A 23 11.94 -10.60 6.21
CA VAL A 23 13.01 -11.25 7.01
C VAL A 23 14.35 -11.14 6.26
N ARG A 24 15.36 -10.58 6.92
CA ARG A 24 16.71 -10.46 6.34
C ARG A 24 17.36 -11.83 6.17
N PRO A 25 18.25 -12.04 5.18
CA PRO A 25 18.93 -13.32 4.97
C PRO A 25 19.60 -13.88 6.23
N GLU A 26 20.24 -13.02 7.01
CA GLU A 26 20.90 -13.33 8.28
C GLU A 26 19.93 -13.82 9.37
N ASP A 27 18.68 -13.39 9.34
CA ASP A 27 17.65 -13.76 10.33
C ASP A 27 16.90 -15.05 9.96
N ARG A 28 17.07 -15.56 8.73
CA ARG A 28 16.34 -16.75 8.26
C ARG A 28 16.74 -18.03 8.99
N ALA A 29 18.01 -18.16 9.38
CA ALA A 29 18.48 -19.34 10.12
C ALA A 29 17.82 -19.44 11.50
N VAL A 30 17.68 -18.30 12.19
CA VAL A 30 17.00 -18.21 13.50
C VAL A 30 15.51 -18.54 13.37
N LEU A 31 14.87 -18.11 12.28
CA LEU A 31 13.47 -18.45 12.01
C LEU A 31 13.28 -19.96 11.76
N ALA A 32 14.21 -20.59 11.02
CA ALA A 32 14.19 -22.02 10.76
C ALA A 32 14.39 -22.85 12.05
N GLU A 33 15.28 -22.42 12.93
CA GLU A 33 15.50 -23.07 14.24
C GLU A 33 14.24 -23.05 15.13
N HIS A 34 13.41 -22.01 15.02
CA HIS A 34 12.21 -21.83 15.82
C HIS A 34 10.90 -22.10 15.07
N ALA A 35 10.95 -22.73 13.90
CA ALA A 35 9.77 -22.96 13.06
C ALA A 35 8.69 -23.81 13.77
N ASP A 36 9.12 -24.79 14.56
CA ASP A 36 8.23 -25.70 15.30
C ASP A 36 7.96 -25.24 16.75
N ALA A 37 8.59 -24.14 17.18
CA ALA A 37 8.42 -23.62 18.53
C ALA A 37 7.10 -22.84 18.62
N PRO A 38 6.18 -23.17 19.56
CA PRO A 38 4.96 -22.40 19.74
C PRO A 38 5.30 -20.96 20.14
N PRO A 39 4.56 -19.95 19.64
CA PRO A 39 4.83 -18.56 19.99
C PRO A 39 4.66 -18.36 21.49
N VAL A 40 5.69 -17.81 22.14
CA VAL A 40 5.64 -17.53 23.57
C VAL A 40 4.56 -16.46 23.83
N PRO A 41 3.55 -16.73 24.66
CA PRO A 41 2.58 -15.72 25.06
C PRO A 41 3.32 -14.54 25.70
N ARG A 42 3.20 -13.35 25.12
CA ARG A 42 3.81 -12.10 25.63
C ARG A 42 3.28 -11.68 27.01
N HIS A 43 2.27 -12.40 27.50
CA HIS A 43 1.61 -12.23 28.78
C HIS A 43 1.59 -13.61 29.44
N SER A 44 2.56 -13.89 30.31
CA SER A 44 2.43 -14.97 31.30
C SER A 44 1.08 -14.78 31.98
N ALA A 45 0.28 -15.83 32.14
CA ALA A 45 -1.00 -15.77 32.83
C ALA A 45 -0.81 -15.23 34.25
N VAL A 46 -0.91 -13.92 34.41
CA VAL A 46 -0.89 -13.24 35.69
C VAL A 46 -2.16 -13.68 36.40
N ARG A 47 -1.97 -14.38 37.52
CA ARG A 47 -2.91 -14.61 38.64
C ARG A 47 -3.99 -13.51 38.72
N GLY A 48 -5.03 -13.63 37.90
CA GLY A 48 -6.00 -12.57 37.62
C GLY A 48 -7.42 -13.10 37.43
N THR A 49 -7.64 -14.38 37.78
CA THR A 49 -8.98 -14.99 37.92
C THR A 49 -9.60 -14.72 39.28
N MET A 50 -8.89 -14.08 40.23
CA MET A 50 -9.57 -13.37 41.31
C MET A 50 -10.12 -12.09 40.68
N GLY A 51 -11.42 -12.09 40.39
CA GLY A 51 -12.11 -11.02 39.67
C GLY A 51 -11.65 -9.63 40.10
N LYS A 52 -11.25 -8.81 39.12
CA LYS A 52 -10.86 -7.42 39.36
C LYS A 52 -12.00 -6.73 40.14
N PRO A 53 -11.72 -6.08 41.28
CA PRO A 53 -12.74 -5.29 41.96
C PRO A 53 -13.24 -4.24 40.96
N GLN A 54 -14.57 -4.12 40.84
CA GLN A 54 -15.16 -3.12 39.96
C GLN A 54 -14.86 -1.75 40.55
N LEU A 55 -13.85 -1.07 39.99
CA LEU A 55 -13.60 0.33 40.29
C LEU A 55 -14.73 1.17 39.69
N PRO A 56 -15.16 2.25 40.37
CA PRO A 56 -16.06 3.24 39.79
C PRO A 56 -15.48 3.70 38.45
N ARG A 57 -16.12 3.28 37.35
CA ARG A 57 -15.65 3.62 36.01
C ARG A 57 -15.97 5.09 35.79
N ARG A 58 -14.94 5.90 35.52
CA ARG A 58 -15.16 7.22 34.92
C ARG A 58 -15.96 7.01 33.65
N ARG A 59 -17.14 7.61 33.56
CA ARG A 59 -17.88 7.63 32.31
C ARG A 59 -17.02 8.38 31.31
N ALA A 60 -16.69 7.74 30.19
CA ALA A 60 -15.93 8.41 29.16
C ALA A 60 -16.77 9.59 28.65
N GLN A 61 -16.19 10.80 28.75
CA GLN A 61 -16.57 11.96 27.96
C GLN A 61 -18.04 12.46 28.13
N GLU A 62 -18.52 12.61 29.37
CA GLU A 62 -19.86 13.17 29.68
C GLU A 62 -20.06 14.63 29.22
N HIS A 63 -18.97 15.41 29.15
CA HIS A 63 -19.00 16.82 28.72
C HIS A 63 -18.90 17.01 27.20
N LEU A 64 -18.97 15.92 26.42
CA LEU A 64 -19.11 16.08 24.98
C LEU A 64 -20.47 16.69 24.66
N ALA A 65 -20.42 17.70 23.80
CA ALA A 65 -21.58 18.19 23.09
C ALA A 65 -22.34 16.98 22.49
N PRO A 66 -23.69 16.94 22.55
CA PRO A 66 -24.48 15.79 22.08
C PRO A 66 -24.09 15.27 20.69
N GLN A 67 -23.65 16.16 19.81
CA GLN A 67 -23.28 15.89 18.43
C GLN A 67 -21.99 15.05 18.30
N LEU A 68 -21.10 15.07 19.29
CA LEU A 68 -19.81 14.37 19.24
C LEU A 68 -19.86 12.98 19.89
N ARG A 69 -20.98 12.60 20.53
CA ARG A 69 -21.12 11.29 21.18
C ARG A 69 -21.22 10.13 20.19
N GLY A 70 -21.63 10.40 18.95
CA GLY A 70 -21.86 9.38 17.92
C GLY A 70 -20.60 8.83 17.24
N GLY A 71 -19.43 9.43 17.50
CA GLY A 71 -18.21 9.13 16.75
C GLY A 71 -18.31 9.53 15.27
N PRO A 72 -17.20 9.50 14.52
CA PRO A 72 -17.24 9.71 13.08
C PRO A 72 -18.03 8.60 12.40
N ALA A 73 -18.76 8.94 11.33
CA ALA A 73 -19.49 7.97 10.55
C ALA A 73 -18.56 6.84 10.06
N PRO A 74 -19.01 5.57 10.06
CA PRO A 74 -18.26 4.48 9.46
C PRO A 74 -17.83 4.85 8.04
N ARG A 75 -16.57 4.57 7.73
CA ARG A 75 -16.05 4.78 6.37
C ARG A 75 -16.87 3.92 5.42
N GLN A 76 -17.50 4.55 4.42
CA GLN A 76 -18.16 3.79 3.36
C GLN A 76 -17.10 2.97 2.64
N GLU A 77 -17.18 1.65 2.78
CA GLU A 77 -16.45 0.76 1.90
C GLU A 77 -17.09 0.85 0.52
N PRO A 78 -16.31 0.99 -0.56
CA PRO A 78 -16.89 1.01 -1.89
C PRO A 78 -17.65 -0.31 -2.12
N GLU A 79 -18.96 -0.25 -2.33
CA GLU A 79 -19.83 -1.42 -2.61
C GLU A 79 -19.34 -2.22 -3.82
N THR A 80 -18.54 -1.59 -4.67
CA THR A 80 -17.85 -2.23 -5.77
C THR A 80 -16.36 -2.04 -5.56
N TYR A 81 -15.69 -3.05 -4.99
CA TYR A 81 -14.32 -3.30 -5.40
C TYR A 81 -14.38 -3.38 -6.93
N THR A 82 -13.80 -2.42 -7.64
CA THR A 82 -13.67 -2.47 -9.10
C THR A 82 -12.96 -3.78 -9.42
N GLY A 83 -13.76 -4.81 -9.71
CA GLY A 83 -13.28 -6.13 -10.07
C GLY A 83 -12.38 -5.95 -11.26
N HIS A 84 -11.18 -6.52 -11.19
CA HIS A 84 -10.23 -6.44 -12.28
C HIS A 84 -10.89 -6.97 -13.56
N ASP A 85 -10.74 -6.23 -14.67
CA ASP A 85 -11.22 -6.68 -15.96
C ASP A 85 -10.53 -8.02 -16.31
N PRO A 86 -11.29 -9.13 -16.49
CA PRO A 86 -10.69 -10.42 -16.81
C PRO A 86 -9.88 -10.38 -18.12
N GLY A 87 -10.23 -9.52 -19.07
CA GLY A 87 -9.48 -9.33 -20.32
C GLY A 87 -8.12 -8.69 -20.09
N LEU A 88 -8.07 -7.63 -19.28
CA LEU A 88 -6.81 -6.98 -18.89
C LEU A 88 -5.91 -7.92 -18.08
N MET A 89 -6.50 -8.69 -17.16
CA MET A 89 -5.78 -9.70 -16.38
C MET A 89 -5.17 -10.78 -17.29
N ALA A 90 -5.92 -11.29 -18.27
CA ALA A 90 -5.43 -12.29 -19.21
C ALA A 90 -4.29 -11.76 -20.09
N ALA A 91 -4.39 -10.51 -20.55
CA ALA A 91 -3.33 -9.88 -21.34
C ALA A 91 -2.03 -9.72 -20.54
N PHE A 92 -2.14 -9.28 -19.28
CA PHE A 92 -0.97 -9.13 -18.39
C PHE A 92 -0.32 -10.47 -18.07
N GLN A 93 -1.11 -11.48 -17.70
CA GLN A 93 -0.62 -12.84 -17.44
C GLN A 93 0.08 -13.42 -18.67
N ARG A 94 -0.49 -13.23 -19.87
CA ARG A 94 0.14 -13.64 -21.13
C ARG A 94 1.47 -12.90 -21.36
N GLY A 95 1.50 -11.60 -21.10
CA GLY A 95 2.71 -10.77 -21.23
C GLY A 95 3.84 -11.26 -20.32
N ILE A 96 3.56 -11.58 -19.06
CA ILE A 96 4.53 -12.17 -18.14
C ILE A 96 5.05 -13.51 -18.68
N GLY A 97 4.14 -14.43 -19.04
CA GLY A 97 4.56 -15.74 -19.52
C GLY A 97 5.41 -15.69 -20.80
N LEU A 98 5.12 -14.72 -21.70
CA LEU A 98 5.93 -14.50 -22.90
C LEU A 98 7.33 -13.94 -22.56
N ALA A 99 7.42 -12.97 -21.66
CA ALA A 99 8.68 -12.39 -21.23
C ALA A 99 9.57 -13.43 -20.53
N GLU A 100 9.02 -14.26 -19.64
CA GLU A 100 9.76 -15.33 -18.97
C GLU A 100 10.28 -16.38 -19.98
N THR A 101 9.44 -16.76 -20.95
CA THR A 101 9.87 -17.68 -22.02
C THR A 101 11.00 -17.10 -22.88
N GLN A 102 10.96 -15.79 -23.17
CA GLN A 102 12.05 -15.10 -23.86
C GLN A 102 13.33 -15.08 -23.01
N GLN A 103 13.23 -14.78 -21.71
CA GLN A 103 14.37 -14.80 -20.79
C GLN A 103 15.03 -16.18 -20.67
N HIS A 104 14.25 -17.27 -20.75
CA HIS A 104 14.79 -18.62 -20.74
C HIS A 104 15.45 -19.03 -22.08
N ARG A 105 15.06 -18.39 -23.18
CA ARG A 105 15.58 -18.69 -24.52
C ARG A 105 16.82 -17.86 -24.88
N GLU A 106 16.95 -16.68 -24.30
CA GLU A 106 18.08 -15.77 -24.56
C GLU A 106 19.23 -16.06 -23.57
N PRO A 107 20.43 -16.45 -24.02
CA PRO A 107 21.60 -16.45 -23.15
C PRO A 107 21.82 -15.02 -22.65
N ALA A 108 22.22 -14.88 -21.38
CA ALA A 108 22.34 -13.59 -20.70
C ALA A 108 22.90 -12.52 -21.65
N PRO A 109 22.11 -11.50 -22.03
CA PRO A 109 22.63 -10.40 -22.82
C PRO A 109 23.79 -9.78 -22.02
N PRO A 110 24.89 -9.36 -22.67
CA PRO A 110 25.93 -8.63 -21.98
C PRO A 110 25.27 -7.48 -21.22
N ALA A 111 25.61 -7.35 -19.93
CA ALA A 111 25.02 -6.37 -19.03
C ALA A 111 24.80 -5.05 -19.77
N PRO A 112 23.59 -4.47 -19.75
CA PRO A 112 23.37 -3.19 -20.40
C PRO A 112 24.36 -2.23 -19.74
N ALA A 113 25.34 -1.76 -20.52
CA ALA A 113 26.13 -0.61 -20.14
C ALA A 113 25.09 0.45 -19.78
N ARG A 114 25.08 0.81 -18.49
CA ARG A 114 24.16 1.73 -17.86
C ARG A 114 23.85 2.85 -18.85
N ALA A 115 22.66 2.81 -19.45
CA ALA A 115 22.24 3.87 -20.36
C ALA A 115 22.21 5.13 -19.52
N ASP A 116 23.13 6.04 -19.83
CA ASP A 116 23.18 7.38 -19.30
C ASP A 116 21.77 8.00 -19.42
N PRO A 117 21.17 8.57 -18.37
CA PRO A 117 19.78 9.04 -18.41
C PRO A 117 19.60 10.33 -19.23
N LEU A 118 20.51 10.63 -20.17
CA LEU A 118 20.51 11.87 -20.95
C LEU A 118 20.10 11.74 -22.42
N HIS A 119 19.58 10.60 -22.87
CA HIS A 119 18.96 10.52 -24.21
C HIS A 119 17.44 10.68 -24.15
N LEU A 120 16.99 11.88 -23.80
CA LEU A 120 15.67 12.36 -24.17
C LEU A 120 15.70 12.69 -25.67
N ALA A 121 15.14 11.81 -26.50
CA ALA A 121 14.87 12.10 -27.91
C ALA A 121 13.36 11.92 -28.20
N PRO A 122 12.80 12.73 -29.12
CA PRO A 122 11.38 13.09 -29.09
C PRO A 122 10.47 12.06 -29.76
N ALA A 123 9.20 12.16 -29.37
CA ALA A 123 8.00 11.42 -29.77
C ALA A 123 8.01 10.70 -31.15
N PRO A 124 7.51 9.45 -31.23
CA PRO A 124 6.99 8.92 -32.48
C PRO A 124 5.64 9.59 -32.80
N THR A 125 5.67 10.37 -33.87
CA THR A 125 4.55 10.97 -34.61
C THR A 125 3.35 10.03 -34.73
N ALA A 126 2.16 10.57 -34.45
CA ALA A 126 0.88 9.93 -34.73
C ALA A 126 0.77 9.53 -36.22
N PRO A 127 0.17 8.38 -36.56
CA PRO A 127 -0.10 8.03 -37.95
C PRO A 127 -1.15 8.99 -38.55
N PRO A 128 -1.05 9.33 -39.84
CA PRO A 128 -2.01 10.22 -40.50
C PRO A 128 -3.41 9.56 -40.55
N HIS A 129 -4.40 10.31 -40.07
CA HIS A 129 -5.82 10.00 -40.20
C HIS A 129 -6.21 9.86 -41.69
N PRO A 130 -6.98 8.83 -42.10
CA PRO A 130 -7.80 8.96 -43.29
C PRO A 130 -8.99 9.87 -42.96
N ALA A 131 -9.14 10.95 -43.73
CA ALA A 131 -10.23 11.91 -43.63
C ALA A 131 -11.59 11.22 -43.85
N ALA A 132 -12.46 11.24 -42.85
CA ALA A 132 -13.88 11.02 -43.03
C ALA A 132 -14.55 12.36 -43.40
N PRO A 133 -15.50 12.40 -44.35
CA PRO A 133 -16.16 13.64 -44.75
C PRO A 133 -17.12 14.15 -43.67
N HIS A 134 -16.97 15.44 -43.37
CA HIS A 134 -17.94 16.46 -42.96
C HIS A 134 -19.33 16.03 -42.47
N LEU A 135 -19.68 16.47 -41.26
CA LEU A 135 -20.96 17.17 -40.99
C LEU A 135 -20.69 18.28 -39.96
N GLU A 136 -20.94 19.53 -40.34
CA GLU A 136 -20.85 20.69 -39.44
C GLU A 136 -21.89 20.57 -38.32
N PRO A 137 -21.53 20.79 -37.04
CA PRO A 137 -22.52 21.05 -36.01
C PRO A 137 -23.06 22.48 -36.19
N THR A 138 -24.34 22.59 -36.53
CA THR A 138 -25.06 23.86 -36.54
C THR A 138 -25.00 24.50 -35.14
N PRO A 139 -24.75 25.83 -35.04
CA PRO A 139 -24.85 26.52 -33.76
C PRO A 139 -26.33 26.57 -33.34
N MET A 140 -26.66 25.86 -32.27
CA MET A 140 -27.92 26.03 -31.55
C MET A 140 -27.93 27.41 -30.87
N GLU A 141 -28.90 28.22 -31.26
CA GLU A 141 -29.19 29.56 -30.76
C GLU A 141 -29.45 29.54 -29.24
N PRO A 142 -28.89 30.48 -28.45
CA PRO A 142 -29.21 30.61 -27.04
C PRO A 142 -30.63 31.14 -26.87
N THR A 143 -31.50 30.34 -26.24
CA THR A 143 -32.86 30.74 -25.88
C THR A 143 -32.84 31.96 -24.93
N PRO A 144 -33.62 33.01 -25.21
CA PRO A 144 -33.71 34.17 -24.33
C PRO A 144 -34.42 33.80 -23.01
N ARG A 145 -33.75 34.11 -21.91
CA ARG A 145 -34.28 34.03 -20.54
C ARG A 145 -35.14 35.27 -20.31
N ASP A 146 -36.45 35.08 -20.23
CA ASP A 146 -37.39 36.16 -19.91
C ASP A 146 -37.21 36.63 -18.44
N PRO A 147 -37.15 37.95 -18.17
CA PRO A 147 -37.08 38.48 -16.83
C PRO A 147 -38.47 38.64 -16.19
N SER A 148 -38.56 38.18 -14.94
CA SER A 148 -39.46 38.60 -13.85
C SER A 148 -40.60 39.60 -14.16
N GLY A 149 -41.82 39.18 -13.85
CA GLY A 149 -42.96 40.02 -13.47
C GLY A 149 -43.67 39.40 -12.28
#